data_AF-A0A075HE37-F1
#
_entry.id   AF-A0A075HE37-F1
#
_cell.length_a   1.000
_cell.length_b   1.000
_cell.length_c   1.000
_cell.angle_alpha   90.00
_cell.angle_beta   90.00
_cell.angle_gamma   90.00
#
_symmetry.space_group_name_H-M   'P 1'
#
loop_
_entity.id
_entity.type
_entity.pdbx_description
1 polymer ?
#
loop_
_entity_poly.entity_id
_entity_poly.type
_entity_poly.pdbx_seq_one_letter_code
_entity_poly.pdbx_strand_id
1 'polypeptide(L)'
;MKSHPPEAFLEEKFHSLGFEQLTDIQKRALPIIHQKIDSLVIAPTGSGKTECTVIPTFSQVKETKKQGKIKVLYITPLRALNRDVFRRITKYAELDGLTIQVRHGDTPQSLRKKISDSPPDVLITTPETLVILLTQQKMLTALSELERVIIDEVHELLSSERGSQLSISLERLQLNSNQKIIRTGLSATVGNNLPESYVATLTDKTYLAAVLVILVLDRPLSRHYWMYVGDRSIPFLGIIEHTNFIEAEHYGGGHIVYLTNYLARDSLLYQMSAEELYREYLPHLARINPAFEESWVTEYHHHKVDAAQPIVTPGYAQTIPDHRTPIAGLYLANTTQIYPEDRGTNYSVRMGRQVAAMMDKDAG
;
A
#
# COMPACT_ATOMS: atom_id res chain seq x y z
N MET A 1 3.10 25.51 -42.42
CA MET A 1 2.33 24.79 -41.38
C MET A 1 2.55 25.51 -40.06
N LYS A 2 1.53 26.16 -39.51
CA LYS A 2 1.66 27.02 -38.33
C LYS A 2 1.96 26.18 -37.08
N SER A 3 3.15 26.35 -36.51
CA SER A 3 3.58 25.75 -35.24
C SER A 3 2.73 26.29 -34.10
N HIS A 4 1.75 25.50 -33.64
CA HIS A 4 1.06 25.78 -32.38
C HIS A 4 2.02 25.48 -31.23
N PRO A 5 2.07 26.30 -30.17
CA PRO A 5 2.83 25.94 -28.97
C PRO A 5 2.29 24.62 -28.41
N PRO A 6 3.17 23.71 -27.95
CA PRO A 6 2.77 22.35 -27.52
C PRO A 6 1.74 22.35 -26.38
N GLU A 7 1.65 23.44 -25.62
CA GLU A 7 0.68 23.63 -24.54
C GLU A 7 -0.76 23.74 -25.05
N ALA A 8 -1.01 24.49 -26.14
CA ALA A 8 -2.36 24.68 -26.67
C ALA A 8 -2.98 23.38 -27.21
N PHE A 9 -2.16 22.54 -27.88
CA PHE A 9 -2.61 21.23 -28.36
C PHE A 9 -2.96 20.28 -27.21
N LEU A 10 -2.18 20.31 -26.12
CA LEU A 10 -2.45 19.48 -24.95
C LEU A 10 -3.68 19.96 -24.20
N GLU A 11 -3.89 21.27 -24.06
CA GLU A 11 -5.12 21.81 -23.48
C GLU A 11 -6.36 21.41 -24.28
N GLU A 12 -6.34 21.57 -25.60
CA GLU A 12 -7.43 21.09 -26.48
C GLU A 12 -7.68 19.59 -26.31
N LYS A 13 -6.62 18.79 -26.19
CA LYS A 13 -6.73 17.35 -25.96
C LYS A 13 -7.43 17.05 -24.63
N PHE A 14 -7.08 17.75 -23.55
CA PHE A 14 -7.74 17.60 -22.25
C PHE A 14 -9.21 18.04 -22.32
N HIS A 15 -9.52 19.16 -22.96
CA HIS A 15 -10.91 19.57 -23.17
C HIS A 15 -11.73 18.52 -23.94
N SER A 16 -11.16 17.92 -25.00
CA SER A 16 -11.81 16.84 -25.75
C SER A 16 -12.12 15.59 -24.92
N LEU A 17 -11.41 15.40 -23.80
CA LEU A 17 -11.59 14.30 -22.86
C LEU A 17 -12.55 14.64 -21.72
N GLY A 18 -13.13 15.85 -21.71
CA GLY A 18 -14.09 16.32 -20.73
C GLY A 18 -13.48 17.06 -19.54
N PHE A 19 -12.22 17.49 -19.63
CA PHE A 19 -11.61 18.35 -18.61
C PHE A 19 -11.93 19.81 -18.91
N GLU A 20 -12.81 20.43 -18.12
CA GLU A 20 -13.16 21.86 -18.30
C GLU A 20 -12.00 22.80 -17.95
N GLN A 21 -11.20 22.43 -16.96
CA GLN A 21 -9.99 23.16 -16.56
C GLN A 21 -8.89 22.19 -16.14
N LEU A 22 -7.66 22.56 -16.43
CA LEU A 22 -6.49 21.84 -15.92
C LEU A 22 -6.23 22.18 -14.45
N THR A 23 -5.90 21.16 -13.67
CA THR A 23 -5.38 21.30 -12.31
C THR A 23 -3.98 21.94 -12.31
N ASP A 24 -3.55 22.48 -11.17
CA ASP A 24 -2.23 23.11 -11.04
C ASP A 24 -1.07 22.15 -11.30
N ILE A 25 -1.23 20.87 -10.98
CA ILE A 25 -0.21 19.87 -11.31
C ILE A 25 -0.20 19.58 -12.81
N GLN A 26 -1.37 19.50 -13.47
CA GLN A 26 -1.44 19.31 -14.92
C GLN A 26 -0.78 20.49 -15.66
N LYS A 27 -1.11 21.73 -15.30
CA LYS A 27 -0.52 22.94 -15.90
C LYS A 27 1.01 22.95 -15.78
N ARG A 28 1.56 22.56 -14.63
CA ARG A 28 3.01 22.53 -14.39
C ARG A 28 3.70 21.33 -15.05
N ALA A 29 3.08 20.17 -15.05
CA ALA A 29 3.69 18.93 -15.52
C ALA A 29 3.65 18.80 -17.05
N LEU A 30 2.58 19.24 -17.72
CA LEU A 30 2.43 19.04 -19.17
C LEU A 30 3.61 19.58 -20.00
N PRO A 31 4.13 20.80 -19.78
CA PRO A 31 5.28 21.32 -20.52
C PRO A 31 6.55 20.48 -20.33
N ILE A 32 6.72 19.86 -19.16
CA ILE A 32 7.89 19.04 -18.81
C ILE A 32 7.74 17.64 -19.41
N ILE A 33 6.59 16.99 -19.21
CA ILE A 33 6.32 15.65 -19.75
C ILE A 33 6.40 15.65 -21.28
N HIS A 34 5.99 16.73 -21.93
CA HIS A 34 6.07 16.86 -23.39
C HIS A 34 7.51 16.85 -23.91
N GLN A 35 8.49 17.33 -23.14
CA GLN A 35 9.91 17.40 -23.53
C GLN A 35 10.60 16.03 -23.66
N LYS A 36 9.92 14.94 -23.28
CA LYS A 36 10.48 13.58 -23.34
C LYS A 36 11.75 13.45 -22.47
N ILE A 37 11.72 13.99 -21.26
CA ILE A 37 12.78 13.86 -20.26
C ILE A 37 12.32 13.04 -19.06
N ASP A 38 13.26 12.41 -18.36
CA ASP A 38 12.98 11.68 -17.13
C ASP A 38 12.38 12.65 -16.10
N SER A 39 11.28 12.25 -15.46
CA SER A 39 10.46 13.16 -14.66
C SER A 39 9.91 12.47 -13.42
N LEU A 40 9.76 13.22 -12.33
CA LEU A 40 9.08 12.78 -11.12
C LEU A 40 7.92 13.75 -10.82
N VAL A 41 6.69 13.25 -10.89
CA VAL A 41 5.48 14.02 -10.61
C VAL A 41 5.04 13.73 -9.18
N ILE A 42 5.08 14.75 -8.33
CA ILE A 42 4.70 14.65 -6.91
C ILE A 42 3.46 15.50 -6.70
N ALA A 43 2.33 14.86 -6.40
CA ALA A 43 1.08 15.54 -6.07
C ALA A 43 0.13 14.60 -5.31
N PRO A 44 -0.71 15.13 -4.40
CA PRO A 44 -1.68 14.32 -3.66
C PRO A 44 -2.58 13.47 -4.56
N THR A 45 -3.11 12.37 -4.03
CA THR A 45 -4.11 11.55 -4.73
C THR A 45 -5.32 12.39 -5.12
N GLY A 46 -5.86 12.15 -6.32
CA GLY A 46 -6.97 12.94 -6.87
C GLY A 46 -6.56 14.24 -7.58
N SER A 47 -5.27 14.63 -7.52
CA SER A 47 -4.81 15.87 -8.18
C SER A 47 -4.68 15.76 -9.71
N GLY A 48 -4.90 14.59 -10.31
CA GLY A 48 -4.73 14.39 -11.76
C GLY A 48 -3.31 14.05 -12.22
N LYS A 49 -2.46 13.54 -11.32
CA LYS A 49 -1.07 13.11 -11.58
C LYS A 49 -0.96 12.03 -12.67
N THR A 50 -1.95 11.14 -12.75
CA THR A 50 -1.99 10.08 -13.77
C THR A 50 -2.28 10.71 -15.13
N GLU A 51 -3.34 11.51 -15.22
CA GLU A 51 -3.82 12.17 -16.44
C GLU A 51 -2.75 13.08 -17.07
N CYS A 52 -2.04 13.88 -16.26
CA CYS A 52 -0.97 14.76 -16.76
C CYS A 52 0.22 14.00 -17.38
N THR A 53 0.34 12.70 -17.10
CA THR A 53 1.41 11.86 -17.65
C THR A 53 0.91 10.97 -18.78
N VAL A 54 -0.22 10.27 -18.60
CA VAL A 54 -0.69 9.28 -19.58
C VAL A 54 -1.23 9.92 -20.86
N ILE A 55 -2.01 11.00 -20.76
CA ILE A 55 -2.63 11.65 -21.93
C ILE A 55 -1.58 12.18 -22.91
N PRO A 56 -0.61 13.03 -22.51
CA PRO A 56 0.43 13.48 -23.44
C PRO A 56 1.30 12.33 -23.94
N THR A 57 1.56 11.32 -23.10
CA THR A 57 2.35 10.14 -23.49
C THR A 57 1.66 9.35 -24.61
N PHE A 58 0.36 9.10 -24.49
CA PHE A 58 -0.39 8.36 -25.51
C PHE A 58 -0.51 9.14 -26.81
N SER A 59 -0.76 10.44 -26.75
CA SER A 59 -0.81 11.28 -27.95
C SER A 59 0.53 11.35 -28.68
N GLN A 60 1.67 11.27 -27.97
CA GLN A 60 2.99 11.18 -28.60
C GLN A 60 3.27 9.78 -29.19
N VAL A 61 2.92 8.72 -28.46
CA VAL A 61 3.19 7.32 -28.86
C VAL A 61 2.31 6.88 -30.02
N LYS A 62 1.11 7.46 -30.15
CA LYS A 62 0.22 7.24 -31.30
C LYS A 62 0.93 7.40 -32.64
N GLU A 63 1.81 8.40 -32.75
CA GLU A 63 2.54 8.73 -33.97
C GLU A 63 3.73 7.78 -34.23
N THR A 64 4.19 7.05 -33.21
CA THR A 64 5.38 6.18 -33.28
C THR A 64 5.07 4.69 -33.13
N LYS A 65 3.80 4.32 -32.90
CA LYS A 65 3.37 2.94 -32.67
C LYS A 65 3.74 2.01 -33.84
N LYS A 66 4.11 0.77 -33.51
CA LYS A 66 4.51 -0.26 -34.48
C LYS A 66 3.81 -1.56 -34.12
N GLN A 67 3.30 -2.27 -35.12
CA GLN A 67 2.61 -3.54 -34.90
C GLN A 67 3.52 -4.53 -34.18
N GLY A 68 2.98 -5.18 -33.14
CA GLY A 68 3.70 -6.17 -32.34
C GLY A 68 4.78 -5.60 -31.41
N LYS A 69 4.80 -4.29 -31.19
CA LYS A 69 5.75 -3.61 -30.30
C LYS A 69 5.01 -2.88 -29.18
N ILE A 70 5.52 -3.04 -27.96
CA ILE A 70 5.06 -2.28 -26.80
C ILE A 70 5.85 -0.98 -26.74
N LYS A 71 5.14 0.15 -26.70
CA LYS A 71 5.71 1.50 -26.67
C LYS A 71 5.66 2.15 -25.30
N VAL A 72 4.66 1.79 -24.49
CA VAL A 72 4.50 2.28 -23.12
C VAL A 72 4.38 1.10 -22.16
N LEU A 73 5.18 1.13 -21.10
CA LEU A 73 5.06 0.22 -19.97
C LEU A 73 4.60 1.01 -18.74
N TYR A 74 3.44 0.68 -18.20
CA TYR A 74 2.90 1.27 -16.98
C TYR A 74 3.06 0.27 -15.83
N ILE A 75 3.83 0.62 -14.82
CA ILE A 75 4.20 -0.25 -13.70
C ILE A 75 3.50 0.25 -12.45
N THR A 76 2.76 -0.62 -11.76
CA THR A 76 2.07 -0.28 -10.50
C THR A 76 2.38 -1.30 -9.39
N PRO A 77 2.67 -0.85 -8.15
CA PRO A 77 3.06 -1.73 -7.03
C PRO A 77 1.89 -2.40 -6.28
N LEU A 78 0.63 -1.95 -6.41
CA LEU A 78 -0.49 -2.46 -5.61
C LEU A 78 -1.30 -3.58 -6.27
N ARG A 79 -1.70 -4.59 -5.46
CA ARG A 79 -2.53 -5.75 -5.85
C ARG A 79 -4.01 -5.42 -6.01
N ALA A 80 -4.50 -4.31 -5.49
CA ALA A 80 -5.80 -3.76 -5.88
C ALA A 80 -5.55 -2.74 -7.00
N LEU A 81 -5.39 -3.24 -8.22
CA LEU A 81 -5.50 -2.40 -9.40
C LEU A 81 -6.83 -1.61 -9.27
N ASN A 82 -6.77 -0.31 -9.00
CA ASN A 82 -7.96 0.53 -8.90
C ASN A 82 -8.68 0.48 -10.26
N ARG A 83 -9.77 -0.30 -10.34
CA ARG A 83 -10.52 -0.55 -11.58
C ARG A 83 -10.90 0.74 -12.29
N ASP A 84 -11.16 1.81 -11.55
CA ASP A 84 -11.48 3.10 -12.12
C ASP A 84 -10.29 3.76 -12.81
N VAL A 85 -9.09 3.72 -12.21
CA VAL A 85 -7.88 4.25 -12.84
C VAL A 85 -7.59 3.50 -14.14
N PHE A 86 -7.67 2.17 -14.13
CA PHE A 86 -7.48 1.38 -15.35
C PHE A 86 -8.52 1.69 -16.42
N ARG A 87 -9.80 1.77 -16.04
CA ARG A 87 -10.87 2.14 -16.98
C ARG A 87 -10.59 3.50 -17.63
N ARG A 88 -10.10 4.49 -16.87
CA ARG A 88 -9.73 5.80 -17.41
C ARG A 88 -8.51 5.72 -18.34
N ILE A 89 -7.42 5.09 -17.91
CA ILE A 89 -6.21 4.92 -18.73
C ILE A 89 -6.54 4.18 -20.03
N THR A 90 -7.34 3.11 -19.95
CA THR A 90 -7.80 2.35 -21.12
C THR A 90 -8.60 3.24 -22.07
N LYS A 91 -9.57 4.00 -21.55
CA LYS A 91 -10.33 4.96 -22.36
C LYS A 91 -9.41 5.96 -23.08
N TYR A 92 -8.41 6.52 -22.40
CA TYR A 92 -7.48 7.47 -23.03
C TYR A 92 -6.63 6.82 -24.13
N ALA A 93 -6.15 5.59 -23.91
CA ALA A 93 -5.39 4.84 -24.91
C ALA A 93 -6.25 4.54 -26.15
N GLU A 94 -7.48 4.04 -25.95
CA GLU A 94 -8.41 3.68 -27.03
C GLU A 94 -8.82 4.91 -27.87
N LEU A 95 -9.01 6.07 -27.23
CA LEU A 95 -9.31 7.32 -27.93
C LEU A 95 -8.14 7.82 -28.81
N ASP A 96 -6.91 7.42 -28.50
CA ASP A 96 -5.73 7.64 -29.35
C ASP A 96 -5.47 6.45 -30.30
N GLY A 97 -6.38 5.48 -30.36
CA GLY A 97 -6.27 4.31 -31.22
C GLY A 97 -5.15 3.36 -30.82
N LEU A 98 -4.76 3.37 -29.54
CA LEU A 98 -3.76 2.47 -28.97
C LEU A 98 -4.43 1.24 -28.37
N THR A 99 -3.80 0.09 -28.57
CA THR A 99 -4.17 -1.15 -27.88
C THR A 99 -3.53 -1.20 -26.50
N ILE A 100 -4.30 -1.65 -25.51
CA ILE A 100 -3.85 -1.70 -24.11
C ILE A 100 -4.24 -3.03 -23.48
N GLN A 101 -3.35 -3.61 -22.69
CA GLN A 101 -3.61 -4.83 -21.92
C GLN A 101 -2.98 -4.77 -20.53
N VAL A 102 -3.55 -5.54 -19.61
CA VAL A 102 -3.05 -5.72 -18.25
C VAL A 102 -2.43 -7.11 -18.11
N ARG A 103 -1.23 -7.16 -17.53
CA ARG A 103 -0.48 -8.40 -17.29
C ARG A 103 0.10 -8.40 -15.87
N HIS A 104 -0.41 -9.26 -15.01
CA HIS A 104 0.04 -9.46 -13.63
C HIS A 104 0.04 -10.96 -13.24
N GLY A 105 0.33 -11.27 -11.97
CA GLY A 105 0.36 -12.63 -11.42
C GLY A 105 -0.91 -13.44 -11.71
N ASP A 106 -2.10 -12.86 -11.51
CA ASP A 106 -3.38 -13.57 -11.71
C ASP A 106 -3.92 -13.55 -13.15
N THR A 107 -3.20 -13.00 -14.14
CA THR A 107 -3.68 -13.02 -15.54
C THR A 107 -3.82 -14.46 -16.04
N PRO A 108 -4.98 -14.89 -16.59
CA PRO A 108 -5.17 -16.26 -17.08
C PRO A 108 -4.19 -16.64 -18.19
N GLN A 109 -3.75 -17.89 -18.23
CA GLN A 109 -2.72 -18.37 -19.18
C GLN A 109 -3.08 -18.12 -20.65
N SER A 110 -4.36 -18.23 -21.01
CA SER A 110 -4.88 -17.92 -22.35
C SER A 110 -4.62 -16.46 -22.74
N LEU A 111 -4.88 -15.52 -21.81
CA LEU A 111 -4.64 -14.10 -22.03
C LEU A 111 -3.13 -13.78 -22.04
N ARG A 112 -2.31 -14.45 -21.21
CA ARG A 112 -0.85 -14.32 -21.27
C ARG A 112 -0.33 -14.66 -22.66
N LYS A 113 -0.78 -15.80 -23.21
CA LYS A 113 -0.40 -16.24 -24.55
C LYS A 113 -0.84 -15.24 -25.62
N LYS A 114 -2.08 -14.74 -25.53
CA LYS A 114 -2.59 -13.71 -26.45
C LYS A 114 -1.74 -12.43 -26.43
N ILE A 115 -1.33 -11.96 -25.24
CA ILE A 115 -0.46 -10.79 -25.09
C ILE A 115 0.92 -11.07 -25.71
N SER A 116 1.49 -12.26 -25.52
CA SER A 116 2.79 -12.59 -26.11
C SER A 116 2.74 -12.78 -27.64
N ASP A 117 1.64 -13.29 -28.17
CA ASP A 117 1.48 -13.53 -29.61
C ASP A 117 1.01 -12.26 -30.36
N SER A 118 0.26 -11.37 -29.70
CA SER A 118 -0.18 -10.08 -30.22
C SER A 118 0.02 -8.98 -29.16
N PRO A 119 1.25 -8.49 -28.97
CA PRO A 119 1.56 -7.48 -27.96
C PRO A 119 0.79 -6.17 -28.16
N PRO A 120 0.31 -5.53 -27.07
CA PRO A 120 -0.36 -4.23 -27.14
C PRO A 120 0.64 -3.09 -27.33
N ASP A 121 0.15 -1.91 -27.70
CA ASP A 121 0.95 -0.67 -27.71
C ASP A 121 1.29 -0.21 -26.29
N VAL A 122 0.37 -0.42 -25.34
CA VAL A 122 0.50 -0.10 -23.91
C VAL A 122 0.34 -1.36 -23.07
N LEU A 123 1.34 -1.66 -22.24
CA LEU A 123 1.28 -2.77 -21.29
C LEU A 123 1.27 -2.27 -19.86
N ILE A 124 0.28 -2.68 -19.09
CA ILE A 124 0.20 -2.43 -17.65
C ILE A 124 0.67 -3.67 -16.91
N THR A 125 1.61 -3.53 -15.98
CA THR A 125 2.22 -4.65 -15.25
C THR A 125 2.58 -4.30 -13.81
N THR A 126 2.96 -5.32 -13.03
CA THR A 126 3.61 -5.15 -11.72
C THR A 126 5.13 -5.33 -11.85
N PRO A 127 5.93 -4.87 -10.86
CA PRO A 127 7.37 -5.12 -10.82
C PRO A 127 7.75 -6.60 -10.93
N GLU A 128 7.05 -7.47 -10.20
CA GLU A 128 7.33 -8.92 -10.18
C GLU A 128 7.01 -9.55 -11.54
N THR A 129 5.94 -9.10 -12.17
CA THR A 129 5.55 -9.61 -13.50
C THR A 129 6.54 -9.15 -14.56
N LEU A 130 7.07 -7.92 -14.47
CA LEU A 130 8.09 -7.43 -15.40
C LEU A 130 9.33 -8.35 -15.39
N VAL A 131 9.77 -8.81 -14.23
CA VAL A 131 10.91 -9.73 -14.11
C VAL A 131 10.69 -11.00 -14.93
N ILE A 132 9.47 -11.53 -14.91
CA ILE A 132 9.07 -12.71 -15.70
C ILE A 132 9.01 -12.39 -17.20
N LEU A 133 8.51 -11.21 -17.59
CA LEU A 133 8.46 -10.83 -19.00
C LEU A 133 9.87 -10.71 -19.60
N LEU A 134 10.83 -10.22 -18.81
CA LEU A 134 12.23 -10.07 -19.22
C LEU A 134 12.99 -11.40 -19.38
N THR A 135 12.40 -12.54 -19.04
CA THR A 135 13.00 -13.87 -19.33
C THR A 135 12.44 -14.49 -20.61
N GLN A 136 11.43 -13.89 -21.23
CA GLN A 136 10.73 -14.47 -22.38
C GLN A 136 11.18 -13.81 -23.67
N GLN A 137 11.75 -14.59 -24.60
CA GLN A 137 12.29 -14.06 -25.85
C GLN A 137 11.26 -13.27 -26.68
N LYS A 138 10.02 -13.77 -26.78
CA LYS A 138 8.92 -13.06 -27.48
C LYS A 138 8.64 -11.69 -26.86
N MET A 139 8.65 -11.60 -25.54
CA MET A 139 8.40 -10.33 -24.83
C MET A 139 9.59 -9.37 -24.94
N LEU A 140 10.82 -9.87 -24.90
CA LEU A 140 12.01 -9.06 -25.19
C LEU A 140 11.93 -8.43 -26.59
N THR A 141 11.51 -9.21 -27.59
CA THR A 141 11.26 -8.69 -28.94
C THR A 141 10.12 -7.66 -28.96
N ALA A 142 9.04 -7.87 -28.20
CA ALA A 142 7.94 -6.90 -28.12
C ALA A 142 8.37 -5.58 -27.44
N LEU A 143 9.22 -5.65 -26.41
CA LEU A 143 9.71 -4.52 -25.62
C LEU A 143 10.95 -3.83 -26.24
N SER A 144 11.46 -4.29 -27.38
CA SER A 144 12.69 -3.76 -27.99
C SER A 144 12.55 -2.31 -28.51
N GLU A 145 11.34 -1.80 -28.64
CA GLU A 145 11.03 -0.46 -29.15
C GLU A 145 10.33 0.40 -28.08
N LEU A 146 10.54 0.07 -26.80
CA LEU A 146 9.92 0.76 -25.67
C LEU A 146 10.40 2.22 -25.61
N GLU A 147 9.46 3.17 -25.52
CA GLU A 147 9.73 4.61 -25.49
C GLU A 147 9.54 5.20 -24.08
N ARG A 148 8.55 4.68 -23.35
CA ARG A 148 8.11 5.24 -22.08
C ARG A 148 7.92 4.17 -21.03
N VAL A 149 8.42 4.45 -19.84
CA VAL A 149 8.06 3.72 -18.62
C VAL A 149 7.43 4.70 -17.64
N ILE A 150 6.21 4.39 -17.20
CA ILE A 150 5.53 5.12 -16.14
C ILE A 150 5.52 4.23 -14.91
N ILE A 151 6.01 4.73 -13.78
CA ILE A 151 6.05 4.01 -12.51
C ILE A 151 5.10 4.73 -11.59
N ASP A 152 3.97 4.10 -11.28
CA ASP A 152 2.99 4.64 -10.35
C ASP A 152 3.37 4.32 -8.91
N GLU A 153 2.96 5.18 -7.99
CA GLU A 153 3.23 5.11 -6.55
C GLU A 153 4.69 4.74 -6.21
N VAL A 154 5.65 5.47 -6.80
CA VAL A 154 7.09 5.25 -6.62
C VAL A 154 7.49 5.21 -5.15
N HIS A 155 6.81 5.95 -4.27
CA HIS A 155 7.10 5.98 -2.84
C HIS A 155 6.93 4.62 -2.14
N GLU A 156 6.07 3.74 -2.64
CA GLU A 156 5.96 2.36 -2.11
C GLU A 156 7.21 1.52 -2.43
N LEU A 157 8.02 1.97 -3.39
CA LEU A 157 9.19 1.23 -3.89
C LEU A 157 10.53 1.78 -3.36
N LEU A 158 10.60 3.04 -2.93
CA LEU A 158 11.87 3.74 -2.60
C LEU A 158 12.74 3.09 -1.51
N SER A 159 12.22 2.15 -0.72
CA SER A 159 12.99 1.44 0.33
C SER A 159 12.57 -0.03 0.49
N SER A 160 12.20 -0.68 -0.62
CA SER A 160 11.78 -2.09 -0.61
C SER A 160 12.66 -2.95 -1.52
N GLU A 161 12.75 -4.25 -1.22
CA GLU A 161 13.38 -5.23 -2.12
C GLU A 161 12.74 -5.21 -3.52
N ARG A 162 11.43 -4.96 -3.58
CA ARG A 162 10.66 -4.78 -4.83
C ARG A 162 11.19 -3.61 -5.64
N GLY A 163 11.53 -2.50 -4.98
CA GLY A 163 12.16 -1.34 -5.60
C GLY A 163 13.55 -1.63 -6.15
N SER A 164 14.38 -2.35 -5.38
CA SER A 164 15.70 -2.80 -5.84
C SER A 164 15.58 -3.68 -7.08
N GLN A 165 14.64 -4.63 -7.08
CA GLN A 165 14.38 -5.51 -8.22
C GLN A 165 13.85 -4.74 -9.44
N LEU A 166 12.97 -3.75 -9.23
CA LEU A 166 12.49 -2.90 -10.30
C LEU A 166 13.63 -2.10 -10.92
N SER A 167 14.51 -1.51 -10.11
CA SER A 167 15.67 -0.75 -10.59
C SER A 167 16.53 -1.58 -11.55
N ILE A 168 16.87 -2.82 -11.18
CA ILE A 168 17.60 -3.76 -12.04
C ILE A 168 16.81 -4.08 -13.32
N SER A 169 15.50 -4.28 -13.20
CA SER A 169 14.63 -4.59 -14.35
C SER A 169 14.54 -3.42 -15.34
N LEU A 170 14.58 -2.16 -14.86
CA LEU A 170 14.60 -0.97 -15.71
C LEU A 170 15.91 -0.84 -16.49
N GLU A 171 17.05 -1.22 -15.90
CA GLU A 171 18.32 -1.28 -16.60
C GLU A 171 18.34 -2.38 -17.67
N ARG A 172 17.79 -3.56 -17.35
CA ARG A 172 17.61 -4.64 -18.34
C ARG A 172 16.69 -4.22 -19.49
N LEU A 173 15.62 -3.48 -19.21
CA LEU A 173 14.76 -2.90 -20.23
C LEU A 173 15.52 -1.90 -21.12
N GLN A 174 16.34 -1.04 -20.52
CA GLN A 174 17.14 -0.07 -21.27
C GLN A 174 18.16 -0.75 -22.17
N LEU A 175 18.78 -1.84 -21.73
CA LEU A 175 19.69 -2.65 -22.55
C LEU A 175 18.98 -3.39 -23.68
N ASN A 176 17.71 -3.78 -23.49
CA ASN A 176 16.90 -4.45 -24.51
C ASN A 176 16.30 -3.47 -25.54
N SER A 177 16.10 -2.21 -25.17
CA SER A 177 15.48 -1.22 -26.03
C SER A 177 16.47 -0.64 -27.03
N ASN A 178 16.04 -0.46 -28.27
CA ASN A 178 16.81 0.17 -29.35
C ASN A 178 16.93 1.69 -29.20
N GLN A 179 16.34 2.27 -28.16
CA GLN A 179 16.29 3.70 -27.92
C GLN A 179 16.30 4.02 -26.42
N LYS A 180 16.61 5.28 -26.09
CA LYS A 180 16.52 5.76 -24.71
C LYS A 180 15.06 5.68 -24.25
N ILE A 181 14.83 5.00 -23.13
CA ILE A 181 13.54 4.94 -22.47
C ILE A 181 13.42 6.16 -21.57
N ILE A 182 12.30 6.88 -21.69
CA ILE A 182 11.97 7.97 -20.78
C ILE A 182 11.17 7.41 -19.61
N ARG A 183 11.65 7.69 -18.39
CA ARG A 183 11.08 7.18 -17.14
C ARG A 183 10.34 8.30 -16.43
N THR A 184 9.05 8.10 -16.16
CA THR A 184 8.24 9.02 -15.36
C THR A 184 7.76 8.33 -14.09
N GLY A 185 8.18 8.83 -12.94
CA GLY A 185 7.68 8.42 -11.63
C GLY A 185 6.47 9.26 -11.22
N LEU A 186 5.44 8.62 -10.67
CA LEU A 186 4.30 9.26 -10.03
C LEU A 186 4.34 8.94 -8.55
N SER A 187 4.08 9.94 -7.71
CA SER A 187 4.01 9.71 -6.28
C SER A 187 3.07 10.70 -5.60
N ALA A 188 2.28 10.20 -4.64
CA ALA A 188 1.56 11.07 -3.70
C ALA A 188 2.51 11.85 -2.79
N THR A 189 3.65 11.26 -2.43
CA THR A 189 4.58 11.77 -1.42
C THR A 189 6.01 11.40 -1.79
N VAL A 190 6.84 12.37 -2.17
CA VAL A 190 8.31 12.19 -2.14
C VAL A 190 8.87 13.42 -1.46
N GLY A 191 9.10 13.30 -0.16
CA GLY A 191 9.66 14.38 0.65
C GLY A 191 9.33 14.19 2.12
N ASN A 192 10.36 14.09 2.95
CA ASN A 192 10.26 14.51 4.33
C ASN A 192 10.28 16.04 4.33
N ASN A 193 9.12 16.67 4.20
CA ASN A 193 8.96 18.12 4.45
C ASN A 193 8.82 18.43 5.94
N LEU A 194 9.00 17.42 6.80
CA LEU A 194 8.95 17.58 8.25
C LEU A 194 10.34 18.01 8.74
N PRO A 195 10.43 19.02 9.62
CA PRO A 195 11.67 19.36 10.31
C PRO A 195 12.30 18.13 10.96
N GLU A 196 13.62 17.98 10.86
CA GLU A 196 14.35 16.84 11.45
C GLU A 196 14.03 16.66 12.94
N SER A 197 13.87 17.77 13.67
CA SER A 197 13.47 17.76 15.08
C SER A 197 12.09 17.13 15.32
N TYR A 198 11.14 17.37 14.42
CA TYR A 198 9.82 16.77 14.49
C TYR A 198 9.87 15.28 14.14
N VAL A 199 10.60 14.91 13.09
CA VAL A 199 10.83 13.50 12.73
C VAL A 199 11.46 12.74 13.89
N ALA A 200 12.50 13.30 14.51
CA ALA A 200 13.16 12.71 15.67
C ALA A 200 12.18 12.44 16.83
N THR A 201 11.25 13.38 17.07
CA THR A 201 10.21 13.23 18.10
C THR A 201 9.26 12.06 17.81
N LEU A 202 8.97 11.80 16.53
CA LEU A 202 8.14 10.66 16.13
C LEU A 202 8.89 9.33 16.21
N THR A 203 10.17 9.31 15.80
CA THR A 203 10.97 8.08 15.71
C THR A 203 11.57 7.63 17.03
N ASP A 204 11.75 8.54 18.00
CA ASP A 204 12.25 8.23 19.34
C ASP A 204 11.24 7.44 20.20
N LYS A 205 10.00 7.27 19.71
CA LYS A 205 8.96 6.55 20.45
C LYS A 205 9.14 5.05 20.37
N THR A 206 9.41 4.44 21.51
CA THR A 206 9.44 2.98 21.65
C THR A 206 8.04 2.44 21.91
N TYR A 207 7.70 1.33 21.25
CA TYR A 207 6.44 0.63 21.43
C TYR A 207 6.69 -0.84 21.75
N LEU A 208 5.77 -1.43 22.51
CA LEU A 208 5.54 -2.86 22.50
C LEU A 208 4.73 -3.21 21.25
N ALA A 209 5.15 -4.29 20.60
CA ALA A 209 4.35 -4.96 19.60
C ALA A 209 3.24 -5.78 20.28
N ALA A 210 2.23 -6.17 19.51
CA ALA A 210 1.24 -7.14 19.95
C ALA A 210 1.21 -8.33 19.00
N VAL A 211 1.10 -9.52 19.58
CA VAL A 211 0.83 -10.78 18.89
C VAL A 211 -0.50 -11.29 19.41
N LEU A 212 -1.36 -11.67 18.47
CA LEU A 212 -2.70 -12.16 18.74
C LEU A 212 -2.94 -13.44 17.96
N VAL A 213 -3.26 -14.51 18.68
CA VAL A 213 -3.79 -15.74 18.10
C VAL A 213 -5.27 -15.82 18.45
N ILE A 214 -6.13 -15.91 17.44
CA ILE A 214 -7.57 -16.08 17.61
C ILE A 214 -7.89 -17.53 17.27
N LEU A 215 -8.53 -18.24 18.18
CA LEU A 215 -9.01 -19.60 17.99
C LEU A 215 -10.53 -19.57 17.81
N VAL A 216 -11.01 -20.33 16.83
CA VAL A 216 -12.42 -20.69 16.71
C VAL A 216 -12.55 -22.11 17.24
N LEU A 217 -13.36 -22.29 18.29
CA LEU A 217 -13.58 -23.57 18.94
C LEU A 217 -15.01 -24.06 18.69
N ASP A 218 -15.21 -25.38 18.62
CA ASP A 218 -16.53 -26.01 18.50
C ASP A 218 -17.35 -25.97 19.81
N ARG A 219 -16.70 -25.62 20.93
CA ARG A 219 -17.26 -25.53 22.28
C ARG A 219 -16.43 -24.56 23.13
N PRO A 220 -16.95 -24.06 24.27
CA PRO A 220 -16.25 -23.02 25.04
C PRO A 220 -15.00 -23.57 25.72
N LEU A 221 -13.93 -22.77 25.74
CA LEU A 221 -12.73 -23.06 26.51
C LEU A 221 -12.99 -22.85 28.01
N SER A 222 -13.73 -21.80 28.35
CA SER A 222 -14.03 -21.37 29.70
C SER A 222 -15.37 -20.62 29.77
N ARG A 223 -15.83 -20.33 30.99
CA ARG A 223 -17.00 -19.47 31.24
C ARG A 223 -16.65 -17.98 31.43
N HIS A 224 -15.39 -17.61 31.29
CA HIS A 224 -14.90 -16.27 31.63
C HIS A 224 -14.64 -15.45 30.38
N TYR A 225 -15.15 -14.22 30.35
CA TYR A 225 -14.88 -13.30 29.24
C TYR A 225 -13.40 -12.90 29.15
N TRP A 226 -12.76 -12.63 30.30
CA TRP A 226 -11.38 -12.15 30.37
C TRP A 226 -10.62 -12.87 31.48
N MET A 227 -9.47 -13.43 31.14
CA MET A 227 -8.53 -14.03 32.09
C MET A 227 -7.13 -13.48 31.89
N TYR A 228 -6.49 -13.11 33.00
CA TYR A 228 -5.09 -12.71 33.04
C TYR A 228 -4.20 -13.90 33.42
N VAL A 229 -3.16 -14.14 32.65
CA VAL A 229 -2.21 -15.23 32.88
C VAL A 229 -0.96 -14.68 33.58
N GLY A 230 -0.84 -14.98 34.87
CA GLY A 230 0.33 -14.59 35.67
C GLY A 230 1.45 -15.64 35.71
N ASP A 231 1.21 -16.84 35.17
CA ASP A 231 2.20 -17.91 35.11
C ASP A 231 3.20 -17.62 33.98
N ARG A 232 4.45 -17.33 34.36
CA ARG A 232 5.55 -17.00 33.43
C ARG A 232 5.95 -18.15 32.52
N SER A 233 5.52 -19.38 32.80
CA SER A 233 5.75 -20.54 31.92
C SER A 233 4.75 -20.63 30.76
N ILE A 234 3.73 -19.76 30.72
CA ILE A 234 2.76 -19.67 29.63
C ILE A 234 3.14 -18.50 28.71
N PRO A 235 3.26 -18.70 27.39
CA PRO A 235 3.84 -17.73 26.46
C PRO A 235 2.87 -16.63 25.98
N PHE A 236 1.78 -16.39 26.70
CA PHE A 236 0.80 -15.33 26.44
C PHE A 236 0.21 -14.77 27.74
N LEU A 237 -0.21 -13.51 27.70
CA LEU A 237 -0.59 -12.72 28.88
C LEU A 237 -2.09 -12.77 29.17
N GLY A 238 -2.91 -12.86 28.14
CA GLY A 238 -4.36 -12.73 28.26
C GLY A 238 -5.11 -13.75 27.41
N ILE A 239 -6.22 -14.22 27.97
CA ILE A 239 -7.20 -15.05 27.28
C ILE A 239 -8.53 -14.31 27.33
N ILE A 240 -9.08 -14.00 26.16
CA ILE A 240 -10.34 -13.28 26.04
C ILE A 240 -11.28 -14.16 25.25
N GLU A 241 -12.25 -14.78 25.93
CA GLU A 241 -13.26 -15.60 25.27
C GLU A 241 -14.46 -14.71 24.95
N HIS A 242 -14.40 -14.10 23.78
CA HIS A 242 -15.34 -13.06 23.35
C HIS A 242 -16.78 -13.57 23.32
N THR A 243 -16.95 -14.87 23.10
CA THR A 243 -18.26 -15.52 23.09
C THR A 243 -18.93 -15.66 24.46
N ASN A 244 -18.24 -15.28 25.54
CA ASN A 244 -18.85 -15.08 26.85
C ASN A 244 -19.41 -13.64 27.04
N PHE A 245 -19.25 -12.76 26.04
CA PHE A 245 -19.81 -11.41 25.99
C PHE A 245 -20.78 -11.20 24.82
N ILE A 246 -20.50 -11.79 23.65
CA ILE A 246 -21.38 -11.82 22.48
C ILE A 246 -21.72 -13.27 22.13
N GLU A 247 -23.00 -13.62 22.02
CA GLU A 247 -23.42 -15.01 21.82
C GLU A 247 -22.83 -15.65 20.54
N ALA A 248 -22.55 -16.96 20.60
CA ALA A 248 -21.84 -17.71 19.55
C ALA A 248 -22.62 -17.77 18.21
N GLU A 249 -23.93 -17.58 18.20
CA GLU A 249 -24.76 -17.52 17.00
C GLU A 249 -24.33 -16.40 16.04
N HIS A 250 -23.74 -15.32 16.57
CA HIS A 250 -23.16 -14.25 15.77
C HIS A 250 -21.88 -14.67 15.02
N TYR A 251 -21.32 -15.82 15.39
CA TYR A 251 -20.10 -16.42 14.82
C TYR A 251 -20.36 -17.81 14.22
N GLY A 252 -21.61 -18.10 13.81
CA GLY A 252 -21.96 -19.39 13.21
C GLY A 252 -21.92 -20.56 14.20
N GLY A 253 -22.04 -20.28 15.51
CA GLY A 253 -21.97 -21.26 16.58
C GLY A 253 -20.54 -21.53 17.10
N GLY A 254 -19.52 -20.92 16.51
CA GLY A 254 -18.14 -21.04 16.98
C GLY A 254 -17.86 -20.20 18.23
N HIS A 255 -17.05 -20.73 19.14
CA HIS A 255 -16.57 -20.04 20.34
C HIS A 255 -15.24 -19.35 20.07
N ILE A 256 -15.17 -18.03 20.27
CA ILE A 256 -14.03 -17.21 19.83
C ILE A 256 -13.12 -16.89 21.02
N VAL A 257 -11.89 -17.39 20.98
CA VAL A 257 -10.89 -17.20 22.04
C VAL A 257 -9.68 -16.46 21.51
N TYR A 258 -9.36 -15.31 22.11
CA TYR A 258 -8.20 -14.50 21.80
C TYR A 258 -7.09 -14.79 22.81
N LEU A 259 -5.92 -15.18 22.32
CA LEU A 259 -4.69 -15.30 23.07
C LEU A 259 -3.79 -14.12 22.71
N THR A 260 -3.58 -13.23 23.68
CA THR A 260 -2.89 -11.95 23.46
C THR A 260 -1.57 -11.88 24.22
N ASN A 261 -0.57 -11.27 23.58
CA ASN A 261 0.68 -10.93 24.23
C ASN A 261 1.24 -9.59 23.74
N TYR A 262 1.92 -8.86 24.63
CA TYR A 262 2.61 -7.60 24.33
C TYR A 262 4.09 -7.75 24.60
N LEU A 263 4.90 -7.59 23.56
CA LEU A 263 6.31 -7.98 23.57
C LEU A 263 7.14 -7.02 22.72
N ALA A 264 8.46 -7.01 22.93
CA ALA A 264 9.38 -6.28 22.08
C ALA A 264 9.48 -6.95 20.68
N ARG A 265 9.81 -6.18 19.64
CA ARG A 265 9.86 -6.66 18.24
C ARG A 265 10.96 -7.68 17.98
N ASP A 266 12.00 -7.69 18.81
CA ASP A 266 13.10 -8.66 18.78
C ASP A 266 12.78 -9.96 19.52
N SER A 267 11.62 -10.06 20.18
CA SER A 267 11.18 -11.29 20.83
C SER A 267 10.96 -12.42 19.82
N LEU A 268 11.37 -13.63 20.20
CA LEU A 268 11.17 -14.84 19.39
C LEU A 268 9.70 -15.05 19.01
N LEU A 269 8.77 -14.85 19.96
CA LEU A 269 7.33 -14.99 19.72
C LEU A 269 6.82 -13.99 18.67
N TYR A 270 7.44 -12.81 18.53
CA TYR A 270 7.05 -11.84 17.49
C TYR A 270 7.49 -12.28 16.09
N GLN A 271 8.61 -13.00 16.01
CA GLN A 271 9.24 -13.42 14.77
C GLN A 271 8.66 -14.73 14.23
N MET A 272 8.03 -15.53 15.09
CA MET A 272 7.36 -16.78 14.72
C MET A 272 6.23 -16.55 13.70
N SER A 273 6.06 -17.56 12.85
CA SER A 273 4.92 -17.70 11.95
C SER A 273 3.64 -18.04 12.72
N ALA A 274 2.50 -17.96 12.03
CA ALA A 274 1.21 -18.31 12.60
C ALA A 274 1.15 -19.76 13.11
N GLU A 275 1.77 -20.69 12.37
CA GLU A 275 1.80 -22.11 12.74
C GLU A 275 2.71 -22.36 13.95
N GLU A 276 3.90 -21.75 13.98
CA GLU A 276 4.82 -21.88 15.11
C GLU A 276 4.19 -21.34 16.41
N LEU A 277 3.56 -20.15 16.36
CA LEU A 277 2.85 -19.59 17.52
C LEU A 277 1.67 -20.46 17.96
N TYR A 278 0.89 -20.97 17.00
CA TYR A 278 -0.21 -21.87 17.31
C TYR A 278 0.28 -23.11 18.06
N ARG A 279 1.35 -23.76 17.56
CA ARG A 279 1.97 -24.94 18.19
C ARG A 279 2.59 -24.63 19.55
N GLU A 280 3.17 -23.45 19.72
CA GLU A 280 3.72 -23.00 21.00
C GLU A 280 2.62 -22.75 22.04
N TYR A 281 1.47 -22.18 21.64
CA TYR A 281 0.44 -21.76 22.58
C TYR A 281 -0.50 -22.90 22.99
N LEU A 282 -0.85 -23.77 22.05
CA LEU A 282 -1.87 -24.80 22.19
C LEU A 282 -1.69 -25.71 23.44
N PRO A 283 -0.48 -26.21 23.78
CA PRO A 283 -0.30 -27.11 24.93
C PRO A 283 -0.67 -26.47 26.27
N HIS A 284 -0.63 -25.14 26.35
CA HIS A 284 -0.93 -24.41 27.60
C HIS A 284 -2.42 -24.27 27.85
N LEU A 285 -3.29 -24.47 26.85
CA LEU A 285 -4.75 -24.36 27.02
C LEU A 285 -5.31 -25.49 27.89
N ALA A 286 -4.68 -26.67 27.89
CA ALA A 286 -5.03 -27.76 28.80
C ALA A 286 -4.82 -27.39 30.29
N ARG A 287 -3.95 -26.42 30.59
CA ARG A 287 -3.79 -25.89 31.96
C ARG A 287 -4.93 -24.95 32.36
N ILE A 288 -5.62 -24.37 31.39
CA ILE A 288 -6.78 -23.50 31.59
C ILE A 288 -8.04 -24.34 31.71
N ASN A 289 -8.20 -25.32 30.82
CA ASN A 289 -9.26 -26.31 30.85
C ASN A 289 -8.67 -27.72 30.64
N PRO A 290 -8.60 -28.56 31.69
CA PRO A 290 -8.03 -29.91 31.59
C PRO A 290 -8.73 -30.85 30.59
N ALA A 291 -9.96 -30.52 30.15
CA ALA A 291 -10.67 -31.28 29.14
C ALA A 291 -10.38 -30.80 27.70
N PHE A 292 -9.63 -29.71 27.54
CA PHE A 292 -9.29 -29.16 26.23
C PHE A 292 -8.50 -30.17 25.40
N GLU A 293 -8.93 -30.36 24.15
CA GLU A 293 -8.24 -31.15 23.15
C GLU A 293 -8.00 -30.30 21.89
N GLU A 294 -6.92 -30.58 21.14
CA GLU A 294 -6.64 -29.88 19.88
C GLU A 294 -7.80 -29.98 18.88
N SER A 295 -8.57 -31.07 18.93
CA SER A 295 -9.77 -31.32 18.13
C SER A 295 -10.87 -30.26 18.31
N TRP A 296 -10.86 -29.50 19.40
CA TRP A 296 -11.81 -28.41 19.63
C TRP A 296 -11.55 -27.24 18.69
N VAL A 297 -10.32 -27.05 18.25
CA VAL A 297 -9.93 -25.95 17.36
C VAL A 297 -10.37 -26.27 15.93
N THR A 298 -11.36 -25.55 15.44
CA THR A 298 -11.80 -25.68 14.04
C THR A 298 -11.00 -24.78 13.11
N GLU A 299 -10.62 -23.59 13.59
CA GLU A 299 -9.84 -22.60 12.84
C GLU A 299 -8.94 -21.79 13.79
N TYR A 300 -7.85 -21.25 13.25
CA TYR A 300 -7.04 -20.27 13.96
C TYR A 300 -6.58 -19.14 13.04
N HIS A 301 -6.47 -17.95 13.60
CA HIS A 301 -5.99 -16.75 12.92
C HIS A 301 -4.85 -16.14 13.73
N HIS A 302 -3.91 -15.52 13.03
CA HIS A 302 -2.77 -14.85 13.64
C HIS A 302 -2.68 -13.41 13.12
N HIS A 303 -2.55 -12.48 14.06
CA HIS A 303 -2.37 -11.07 13.79
C HIS A 303 -1.20 -10.53 14.59
N LYS A 304 -0.43 -9.63 13.99
CA LYS A 304 0.63 -8.89 14.67
C LYS A 304 0.64 -7.44 14.27
N VAL A 305 1.04 -6.58 15.20
CA VAL A 305 1.20 -5.14 14.97
C VAL A 305 2.48 -4.65 15.66
N ASP A 306 3.28 -3.88 14.92
CA ASP A 306 4.61 -3.43 15.36
C ASP A 306 4.55 -2.41 16.51
N ALA A 307 3.52 -1.56 16.54
CA ALA A 307 3.39 -0.43 17.45
C ALA A 307 2.03 -0.46 18.16
N ALA A 308 1.86 -1.46 19.05
CA ALA A 308 0.60 -1.67 19.74
C ALA A 308 0.42 -0.71 20.92
N GLN A 309 1.44 -0.61 21.79
CA GLN A 309 1.40 0.15 23.04
C GLN A 309 2.68 0.98 23.18
N PRO A 310 2.62 2.31 23.35
CA PRO A 310 3.81 3.09 23.64
C PRO A 310 4.37 2.71 25.02
N ILE A 311 5.70 2.67 25.11
CA ILE A 311 6.41 2.51 26.38
C ILE A 311 6.54 3.89 27.02
N VAL A 312 5.85 4.08 28.14
CA VAL A 312 5.89 5.32 28.91
C VAL A 312 7.14 5.33 29.80
N THR A 313 8.13 6.13 29.43
CA THR A 313 9.38 6.32 30.18
C THR A 313 9.29 7.54 31.11
N PRO A 314 10.20 7.69 32.10
CA PRO A 314 10.35 8.94 32.83
C PRO A 314 10.59 10.10 31.85
N GLY A 315 9.78 11.16 31.93
CA GLY A 315 9.86 12.29 30.98
C GLY A 315 8.99 12.15 29.73
N TYR A 316 8.14 11.11 29.63
CA TYR A 316 7.32 10.87 28.44
C TYR A 316 6.42 12.07 28.09
N ALA A 317 5.74 12.66 29.08
CA ALA A 317 4.81 13.77 28.90
C ALA A 317 5.45 14.99 28.21
N GLN A 318 6.73 15.24 28.45
CA GLN A 318 7.48 16.37 27.88
C GLN A 318 7.86 16.15 26.40
N THR A 319 7.80 14.90 25.93
CA THR A 319 8.25 14.51 24.60
C THR A 319 7.08 14.06 23.71
N ILE A 320 5.83 14.16 24.18
CA ILE A 320 4.65 13.83 23.36
C ILE A 320 4.55 14.83 22.21
N PRO A 321 4.47 14.37 20.95
CA PRO A 321 4.28 15.27 19.82
C PRO A 321 2.91 15.94 19.87
N ASP A 322 2.85 17.22 19.52
CA ASP A 322 1.60 17.96 19.37
C ASP A 322 0.69 17.29 18.32
N HIS A 323 -0.63 17.45 18.50
CA HIS A 323 -1.61 17.09 17.50
C HIS A 323 -1.46 17.92 16.22
N ARG A 324 -1.03 19.17 16.32
CA ARG A 324 -0.69 19.97 15.12
C ARG A 324 0.69 19.58 14.61
N THR A 325 0.77 19.13 13.36
CA THR A 325 2.05 18.84 12.72
C THR A 325 2.66 20.14 12.13
N PRO A 326 3.95 20.14 11.78
CA PRO A 326 4.56 21.24 11.02
C PRO A 326 3.96 21.47 9.63
N ILE A 327 3.13 20.55 9.12
CA ILE A 327 2.44 20.70 7.84
C ILE A 327 1.04 21.25 8.13
N ALA A 328 0.75 22.45 7.61
CA ALA A 328 -0.56 23.07 7.74
C ALA A 328 -1.66 22.15 7.20
N GLY A 329 -2.74 21.98 7.96
CA GLY A 329 -3.86 21.10 7.61
C GLY A 329 -3.60 19.61 7.86
N LEU A 330 -2.42 19.23 8.37
CA LEU A 330 -2.11 17.85 8.76
C LEU A 330 -2.01 17.74 10.29
N TYR A 331 -2.71 16.76 10.84
CA TYR A 331 -2.80 16.52 12.28
C TYR A 331 -2.38 15.09 12.63
N LEU A 332 -1.76 14.92 13.79
CA LEU A 332 -1.34 13.63 14.33
C LEU A 332 -2.29 13.19 15.44
N ALA A 333 -2.88 12.02 15.31
CA ALA A 333 -3.70 11.39 16.36
C ALA A 333 -3.40 9.89 16.41
N ASN A 334 -2.57 9.48 17.35
CA ASN A 334 -2.19 8.08 17.54
C ASN A 334 -1.98 7.74 19.02
N THR A 335 -1.62 6.49 19.30
CA THR A 335 -1.47 6.00 20.67
C THR A 335 -0.37 6.70 21.47
N THR A 336 0.59 7.39 20.84
CA THR A 336 1.61 8.20 21.55
C THR A 336 0.98 9.29 22.41
N GLN A 337 -0.17 9.81 21.98
CA GLN A 337 -0.81 10.98 22.60
C GLN A 337 -1.90 10.58 23.61
N ILE A 338 -2.10 9.28 23.86
CA ILE A 338 -3.18 8.79 24.74
C ILE A 338 -2.85 8.95 26.23
N TYR A 339 -1.59 9.25 26.56
CA TYR A 339 -1.11 9.48 27.92
C TYR A 339 -1.94 10.54 28.69
N PRO A 340 -2.22 10.34 29.99
CA PRO A 340 -1.82 9.23 30.86
C PRO A 340 -2.77 8.01 30.80
N GLU A 341 -3.66 7.96 29.83
CA GLU A 341 -4.70 6.93 29.72
C GLU A 341 -4.18 5.67 29.02
N ASP A 342 -5.02 4.63 28.99
CA ASP A 342 -4.77 3.40 28.25
C ASP A 342 -5.45 3.43 26.86
N ARG A 343 -5.17 2.44 26.00
CA ARG A 343 -5.69 2.30 24.62
C ARG A 343 -7.17 1.91 24.51
N GLY A 344 -7.98 2.34 25.46
CA GLY A 344 -9.43 2.17 25.39
C GLY A 344 -10.04 2.96 24.23
N THR A 345 -11.03 2.37 23.56
CA THR A 345 -11.76 3.00 22.44
C THR A 345 -12.32 4.38 22.79
N ASN A 346 -12.76 4.58 24.04
CA ASN A 346 -13.27 5.85 24.53
C ASN A 346 -12.26 6.99 24.38
N TYR A 347 -10.98 6.73 24.64
CA TYR A 347 -9.92 7.71 24.59
C TYR A 347 -9.52 8.04 23.14
N SER A 348 -9.50 7.03 22.27
CA SER A 348 -9.31 7.25 20.83
C SER A 348 -10.42 8.11 20.23
N VAL A 349 -11.68 7.88 20.62
CA VAL A 349 -12.83 8.71 20.18
C VAL A 349 -12.72 10.13 20.72
N ARG A 350 -12.34 10.30 22.00
CA ARG A 350 -12.11 11.63 22.61
C ARG A 350 -11.02 12.40 21.88
N MET A 351 -9.87 11.76 21.61
CA MET A 351 -8.77 12.34 20.87
C MET A 351 -9.17 12.71 19.44
N GLY A 352 -9.90 11.83 18.74
CA GLY A 352 -10.41 12.11 17.40
C GLY A 352 -11.32 13.34 17.38
N ARG A 353 -12.24 13.47 18.35
CA ARG A 353 -13.10 14.66 18.49
C ARG A 353 -12.29 15.93 18.79
N GLN A 354 -11.28 15.82 19.64
CA GLN A 354 -10.39 16.95 19.96
C GLN A 354 -9.65 17.44 18.72
N VAL A 355 -9.07 16.53 17.92
CA VAL A 355 -8.36 16.88 16.69
C VAL A 355 -9.31 17.44 15.63
N ALA A 356 -10.49 16.86 15.46
CA ALA A 356 -11.51 17.41 14.56
C ALA A 356 -11.88 18.86 14.93
N ALA A 357 -12.08 19.15 16.22
CA ALA A 357 -12.36 20.51 16.67
C ALA A 357 -11.17 21.47 16.48
N MET A 358 -9.92 20.97 16.45
CA MET A 358 -8.75 21.78 16.08
C MET A 358 -8.74 22.08 14.58
N MET A 359 -9.07 21.08 13.75
CA MET A 359 -9.18 21.24 12.30
C MET A 359 -10.19 22.33 11.94
N ASP A 360 -11.39 22.30 12.53
CA ASP A 360 -12.43 23.30 12.26
C ASP A 360 -11.98 24.71 12.63
N LYS A 361 -11.31 24.88 13.79
CA LYS A 361 -10.80 26.18 14.24
C LYS A 361 -9.70 26.73 13.34
N ASP A 362 -8.85 25.87 12.82
CA ASP A 362 -7.73 26.26 11.97
C ASP A 362 -8.19 26.51 10.51
N ALA A 363 -9.36 25.98 10.12
CA ALA A 363 -9.96 26.16 8.78
C ALA A 363 -10.69 27.52 8.60
N GLY A 364 -11.09 28.18 9.70
CA GLY A 364 -11.79 29.48 9.68
C GLY A 364 -13.30 29.35 9.80
#